data_AF-A0A953CJY5-F1
#
_entry.id   AF-A0A953CJY5-F1
#
_cell.length_a   1.000
_cell.length_b   1.000
_cell.length_c   1.000
_cell.angle_alpha   90.00
_cell.angle_beta   90.00
_cell.angle_gamma   90.00
#
_symmetry.space_group_name_H-M   'P 1'
#
loop_
_entity.id
_entity.type
_entity.pdbx_description
1 polymer ?
#
loop_
_entity_poly.entity_id
_entity_poly.type
_entity_poly.pdbx_seq_one_letter_code
_entity_poly.pdbx_strand_id
1 'polypeptide(L)'
;MSLRASSPLRGATALPLLFARLMAIALVVVCASANAQTTPAPYDAVGRLTRAGQFDDAIRQAQQYVDQHPRDPQMRFLLGVAQNEKGDVAAARDTFTRLTQEFPELPEPHNNLAVLHAAAGRYDEARVALEAAIRANPSYAVALENLGDVYARLAQRSWLRAQQIDNGNPRLAPKLKAVQGLLVAPATPN
;
A
#
# COMPACT_ATOMS: atom_id res chain seq x y z
N MET A 1 -79.65 74.49 3.35
CA MET A 1 -78.96 75.28 2.32
C MET A 1 -78.11 74.31 1.52
N SER A 2 -78.58 73.98 0.32
CA SER A 2 -78.03 73.01 -0.63
C SER A 2 -76.91 73.65 -1.48
N LEU A 3 -76.24 72.84 -2.32
CA LEU A 3 -75.19 73.13 -3.32
C LEU A 3 -73.79 72.72 -2.82
N ARG A 4 -72.97 71.93 -3.52
CA ARG A 4 -72.89 71.65 -4.97
C ARG A 4 -72.13 70.35 -5.20
N ALA A 5 -72.59 69.57 -6.18
CA ALA A 5 -71.82 68.54 -6.84
C ALA A 5 -70.83 69.17 -7.83
N SER A 6 -69.66 68.56 -8.00
CA SER A 6 -68.86 68.65 -9.23
C SER A 6 -67.72 67.62 -9.19
N SER A 7 -67.87 66.56 -9.97
CA SER A 7 -66.76 65.74 -10.47
C SER A 7 -66.53 66.08 -11.94
N PRO A 8 -65.27 66.07 -12.42
CA PRO A 8 -65.04 65.38 -13.68
C PRO A 8 -63.71 64.61 -13.81
N LEU A 9 -63.81 63.51 -14.56
CA LEU A 9 -62.96 63.05 -15.68
C LEU A 9 -61.48 62.62 -15.45
N ARG A 10 -61.32 61.29 -15.60
CA ARG A 10 -60.33 60.53 -16.40
C ARG A 10 -59.16 61.29 -17.06
N GLY A 11 -57.94 60.87 -16.71
CA GLY A 11 -56.76 60.76 -17.58
C GLY A 11 -55.94 59.56 -17.11
N ALA A 12 -55.92 58.45 -17.84
CA ALA A 12 -54.97 58.10 -18.91
C ALA A 12 -53.64 57.52 -18.37
N THR A 13 -53.38 56.25 -18.74
CA THR A 13 -52.05 55.65 -19.06
C THR A 13 -50.97 55.67 -17.95
N ALA A 14 -50.30 54.60 -17.53
CA ALA A 14 -49.79 53.44 -18.24
C ALA A 14 -49.26 52.41 -17.20
N LEU A 15 -49.36 51.11 -17.48
CA LEU A 15 -48.28 50.17 -17.09
C LEU A 15 -47.11 50.47 -18.04
N PRO A 16 -45.82 50.43 -17.64
CA PRO A 16 -45.25 49.16 -17.19
C PRO A 16 -43.93 49.24 -16.34
N LEU A 17 -43.40 48.04 -16.07
CA LEU A 17 -41.98 47.67 -15.86
C LEU A 17 -41.26 48.07 -14.55
N LEU A 18 -40.82 47.00 -13.87
CA LEU A 18 -39.49 46.80 -13.28
C LEU A 18 -38.75 48.07 -12.85
N PHE A 19 -38.48 48.22 -11.55
CA PHE A 19 -37.12 48.27 -11.00
C PHE A 19 -37.21 48.46 -9.48
N ALA A 20 -36.23 47.87 -8.79
CA ALA A 20 -35.86 48.14 -7.39
C ALA A 20 -36.75 47.54 -6.30
N ARG A 21 -36.45 46.28 -5.92
CA ARG A 21 -35.78 45.96 -4.64
C ARG A 21 -35.53 44.44 -4.53
N LEU A 22 -34.66 43.94 -5.40
CA LEU A 22 -33.82 42.78 -5.08
C LEU A 22 -32.67 43.31 -4.23
N MET A 23 -32.66 42.95 -2.94
CA MET A 23 -31.50 42.83 -2.04
C MET A 23 -31.96 43.04 -0.61
N ALA A 24 -32.16 41.94 0.12
CA ALA A 24 -31.73 41.87 1.52
C ALA A 24 -31.62 40.41 1.96
N ILE A 25 -30.38 39.91 1.83
CA ILE A 25 -29.73 39.04 2.82
C ILE A 25 -30.13 37.56 2.77
N ALA A 26 -29.52 36.89 1.79
CA ALA A 26 -28.94 35.57 2.01
C ALA A 26 -27.82 35.67 3.07
N LEU A 27 -27.85 34.79 4.08
CA LEU A 27 -26.78 34.30 4.98
C LEU A 27 -27.51 33.90 6.26
N VAL A 28 -27.53 32.65 6.72
CA VAL A 28 -26.35 31.87 7.05
C VAL A 28 -26.73 30.39 6.93
N VAL A 29 -26.41 29.76 5.80
CA VAL A 29 -26.05 28.34 5.84
C VAL A 29 -24.55 28.37 6.13
N VAL A 30 -24.15 28.22 7.40
CA VAL A 30 -22.78 27.84 7.72
C VAL A 30 -22.64 26.43 7.15
N CYS A 31 -22.26 26.32 5.89
CA CYS A 31 -21.46 25.19 5.45
C CYS A 31 -20.23 25.25 6.34
N ALA A 32 -20.23 24.45 7.40
CA ALA A 32 -19.01 24.03 8.03
C ALA A 32 -18.30 23.21 6.95
N SER A 33 -17.56 23.88 6.07
CA SER A 33 -16.37 23.31 5.51
C SER A 33 -15.53 22.94 6.72
N ALA A 34 -15.70 21.71 7.19
CA ALA A 34 -14.68 21.03 7.95
C ALA A 34 -13.46 21.15 7.05
N ASN A 35 -12.61 22.13 7.34
CA ASN A 35 -11.24 22.12 6.88
C ASN A 35 -10.73 20.79 7.45
N ALA A 36 -10.81 19.74 6.64
CA ALA A 36 -10.05 18.53 6.85
C ALA A 36 -8.62 19.02 6.84
N GLN A 37 -8.10 19.34 8.02
CA GLN A 37 -6.69 19.52 8.22
C GLN A 37 -6.11 18.18 7.78
N THR A 38 -5.56 18.16 6.57
CA THR A 38 -4.78 17.03 6.05
C THR A 38 -3.61 16.89 7.00
N THR A 39 -3.82 16.13 8.05
CA THR A 39 -2.76 15.71 8.94
C THR A 39 -1.83 14.90 8.06
N PRO A 40 -0.56 15.29 7.91
CA PRO A 40 0.36 14.53 7.06
C PRO A 40 0.36 13.07 7.48
N ALA A 41 0.36 12.17 6.49
CA ALA A 41 0.40 10.74 6.76
C ALA A 41 1.62 10.40 7.66
N PRO A 42 1.45 9.61 8.73
CA PRO A 42 2.50 9.37 9.72
C PRO A 42 3.55 8.34 9.25
N TYR A 43 3.90 8.32 7.95
CA TYR A 43 4.81 7.31 7.37
C TYR A 43 6.16 7.26 8.10
N ASP A 44 6.78 8.41 8.31
CA ASP A 44 8.08 8.49 8.98
C ASP A 44 8.00 8.03 10.43
N ALA A 45 6.89 8.32 11.12
CA ALA A 45 6.67 7.89 12.50
C ALA A 45 6.54 6.37 12.57
N VAL A 46 5.70 5.77 11.73
CA VAL A 46 5.54 4.31 11.63
C VAL A 46 6.88 3.65 11.26
N GLY A 47 7.56 4.16 10.24
CA GLY A 47 8.86 3.63 9.81
C GLY A 47 9.97 3.75 10.87
N ARG A 48 9.96 4.78 11.71
CA ARG A 48 10.87 4.88 12.86
C ARG A 48 10.52 3.88 13.95
N LEU A 49 9.24 3.74 14.31
CA LEU A 49 8.79 2.77 15.31
C LEU A 49 9.18 1.35 14.92
N THR A 50 8.97 0.97 13.66
CA THR A 50 9.39 -0.33 13.14
C THR A 50 10.89 -0.54 13.28
N ARG A 51 11.72 0.42 12.84
CA ARG A 51 13.19 0.31 12.99
C ARG A 51 13.67 0.30 14.44
N ALA A 52 12.90 0.90 15.36
CA ALA A 52 13.17 0.89 16.79
C ALA A 52 12.71 -0.41 17.48
N GLY A 53 12.14 -1.38 16.76
CA GLY A 53 11.60 -2.60 17.34
C GLY A 53 10.25 -2.41 18.07
N GLN A 54 9.66 -1.22 18.01
CA GLN A 54 8.39 -0.88 18.64
C GLN A 54 7.21 -1.32 17.76
N PHE A 55 7.16 -2.61 17.44
CA PHE A 55 6.27 -3.13 16.40
C PHE A 55 4.80 -2.97 16.73
N ASP A 56 4.40 -3.17 17.99
CA ASP A 56 3.00 -2.99 18.41
C ASP A 56 2.50 -1.55 18.21
N ASP A 57 3.36 -0.57 18.47
CA ASP A 57 3.04 0.84 18.28
C ASP A 57 3.00 1.20 16.79
N ALA A 58 3.95 0.69 16.00
CA ALA A 58 3.98 0.87 14.56
C ALA A 58 2.70 0.31 13.90
N ILE A 59 2.34 -0.94 14.22
CA ILE A 59 1.15 -1.62 13.69
C ILE A 59 -0.11 -0.86 14.10
N ARG A 60 -0.23 -0.46 15.37
CA ARG A 60 -1.40 0.27 15.86
C ARG A 60 -1.58 1.61 15.12
N GLN A 61 -0.51 2.40 14.97
CA GLN A 61 -0.59 3.67 14.25
C GLN A 61 -0.90 3.49 12.76
N ALA A 62 -0.24 2.51 12.12
CA ALA A 62 -0.49 2.21 10.71
C ALA A 62 -1.94 1.75 10.49
N GLN A 63 -2.48 0.87 11.33
CA GLN A 63 -3.86 0.38 11.23
C GLN A 63 -4.87 1.51 11.41
N GLN A 64 -4.71 2.36 12.43
CA GLN A 64 -5.58 3.52 12.64
C GLN A 64 -5.65 4.45 11.43
N TYR A 65 -4.52 4.62 10.73
CA TYR A 65 -4.48 5.42 9.52
C TYR A 65 -5.15 4.69 8.34
N VAL A 66 -4.87 3.40 8.15
CA VAL A 66 -5.47 2.56 7.10
C VAL A 66 -6.99 2.44 7.26
N ASP A 67 -7.51 2.42 8.48
CA ASP A 67 -8.96 2.38 8.74
C ASP A 67 -9.67 3.62 8.15
N GLN A 68 -8.98 4.76 8.10
CA GLN A 68 -9.47 6.01 7.52
C GLN A 68 -9.11 6.15 6.03
N HIS A 69 -8.02 5.52 5.60
CA HIS A 69 -7.45 5.62 4.25
C HIS A 69 -7.16 4.21 3.68
N PRO A 70 -8.18 3.37 3.44
CA PRO A 70 -8.00 1.94 3.17
C PRO A 70 -7.28 1.63 1.84
N ARG A 71 -7.15 2.62 0.96
CA ARG A 71 -6.50 2.50 -0.34
C ARG A 71 -5.10 3.11 -0.39
N ASP A 72 -4.54 3.52 0.74
CA ASP A 72 -3.17 4.03 0.81
C ASP A 72 -2.16 2.87 0.71
N PRO A 73 -1.48 2.67 -0.44
CA PRO A 73 -0.59 1.53 -0.60
C PRO A 73 0.68 1.68 0.25
N GLN A 74 1.14 2.91 0.50
CA GLN A 74 2.36 3.17 1.25
C GLN A 74 2.18 2.83 2.73
N MET A 75 1.07 3.25 3.36
CA MET A 75 0.83 2.87 4.75
C MET A 75 0.58 1.37 4.91
N ARG A 76 -0.17 0.76 3.98
CA ARG A 76 -0.39 -0.69 3.97
C ARG A 76 0.92 -1.46 3.81
N PHE A 77 1.85 -0.96 2.99
CA PHE A 77 3.18 -1.55 2.87
C PHE A 77 3.94 -1.49 4.20
N LEU A 78 3.96 -0.32 4.85
CA LEU A 78 4.60 -0.14 6.16
C LEU A 78 3.97 -1.02 7.25
N LEU A 79 2.64 -1.20 7.22
CA LEU A 79 1.92 -2.13 8.09
C LEU A 79 2.39 -3.56 7.88
N GLY A 80 2.48 -4.02 6.62
CA GLY A 80 2.98 -5.36 6.28
C GLY A 80 4.42 -5.58 6.74
N VAL A 81 5.29 -4.58 6.58
CA VAL A 81 6.67 -4.64 7.08
C VAL A 81 6.68 -4.75 8.61
N ALA A 82 5.95 -3.91 9.32
CA ALA A 82 5.89 -3.96 10.79
C ALA A 82 5.32 -5.30 11.32
N GLN A 83 4.31 -5.86 10.64
CA GLN A 83 3.77 -7.19 10.94
C GLN A 83 4.83 -8.28 10.76
N ASN A 84 5.59 -8.23 9.67
CA ASN A 84 6.66 -9.19 9.42
C ASN A 84 7.77 -9.11 10.47
N GLU A 85 8.27 -7.91 10.77
CA GLU A 85 9.34 -7.70 11.76
C GLU A 85 8.91 -8.11 13.18
N LYS A 86 7.61 -7.99 13.50
CA LYS A 86 7.04 -8.54 14.74
C LYS A 86 7.05 -10.07 14.79
N GLY A 87 7.10 -10.73 13.63
CA GLY A 87 6.93 -12.17 13.48
C GLY A 87 5.48 -12.60 13.23
N ASP A 88 4.55 -11.66 12.99
CA ASP A 88 3.18 -11.97 12.55
C ASP A 88 3.14 -12.21 11.04
N VAL A 89 3.78 -13.31 10.64
CA VAL A 89 3.94 -13.73 9.23
C VAL A 89 2.59 -13.92 8.54
N ALA A 90 1.56 -14.34 9.27
CA ALA A 90 0.23 -14.55 8.71
C ALA A 90 -0.42 -13.21 8.29
N ALA A 91 -0.39 -12.21 9.18
CA ALA A 91 -0.92 -10.88 8.88
C ALA A 91 -0.11 -10.20 7.77
N ALA A 92 1.23 -10.26 7.84
CA ALA A 92 2.09 -9.67 6.82
C ALA A 92 1.81 -10.25 5.43
N ARG A 93 1.64 -11.58 5.33
CA ARG A 93 1.32 -12.25 4.07
C ARG A 93 -0.03 -11.80 3.52
N ASP A 94 -1.08 -11.69 4.33
CA ASP A 94 -2.39 -11.19 3.87
C ASP A 94 -2.26 -9.75 3.35
N THR A 95 -1.60 -8.89 4.11
CA THR A 95 -1.38 -7.49 3.76
C THR A 95 -0.66 -7.33 2.42
N PHE A 96 0.48 -8.02 2.24
CA PHE A 96 1.23 -7.98 0.99
C PHE A 96 0.47 -8.63 -0.16
N THR A 97 -0.24 -9.75 0.08
CA THR A 97 -1.05 -10.40 -0.95
C THR A 97 -2.11 -9.44 -1.50
N ARG A 98 -2.87 -8.76 -0.64
CA ARG A 98 -3.84 -7.75 -1.08
C ARG A 98 -3.19 -6.59 -1.83
N LEU A 99 -2.03 -6.11 -1.36
CA LEU A 99 -1.27 -5.08 -2.08
C LEU A 99 -0.87 -5.53 -3.49
N THR A 100 -0.37 -6.75 -3.65
CA THR A 100 0.01 -7.27 -4.98
C THR A 100 -1.16 -7.46 -5.93
N GLN A 101 -2.38 -7.66 -5.40
CA GLN A 101 -3.60 -7.81 -6.19
C GLN A 101 -4.16 -6.44 -6.62
N GLU A 102 -4.12 -5.46 -5.73
CA GLU A 102 -4.68 -4.12 -5.97
C GLU A 102 -3.71 -3.18 -6.69
N PHE A 103 -2.40 -3.35 -6.45
CA PHE A 103 -1.32 -2.51 -6.97
C PHE A 103 -0.20 -3.38 -7.57
N PRO A 104 -0.48 -4.14 -8.64
CA PRO A 104 0.48 -5.08 -9.23
C PRO A 104 1.74 -4.41 -9.79
N GLU A 105 1.70 -3.09 -10.04
CA GLU A 105 2.82 -2.26 -10.50
C GLU A 105 3.83 -1.90 -9.41
N LEU A 106 3.51 -2.14 -8.13
CA LEU A 106 4.44 -1.88 -7.03
C LEU A 106 5.37 -3.09 -6.84
N PRO A 107 6.69 -2.95 -7.03
CA PRO A 107 7.60 -4.07 -6.93
C PRO A 107 7.87 -4.53 -5.48
N GLU A 108 7.81 -3.63 -4.50
CA GLU A 108 8.18 -3.90 -3.11
C GLU A 108 7.27 -4.91 -2.40
N PRO A 109 5.92 -4.86 -2.52
CA PRO A 109 5.04 -5.87 -1.95
C PRO A 109 5.29 -7.28 -2.50
N HIS A 110 5.55 -7.40 -3.81
CA HIS A 110 5.91 -8.69 -4.43
C HIS A 110 7.22 -9.25 -3.86
N ASN A 111 8.26 -8.41 -3.72
CA ASN A 111 9.52 -8.82 -3.11
C ASN A 111 9.34 -9.27 -1.65
N ASN A 112 8.58 -8.54 -0.84
CA ASN A 112 8.33 -8.92 0.55
C ASN A 112 7.53 -10.22 0.66
N LEU A 113 6.49 -10.39 -0.16
CA LEU A 113 5.73 -11.64 -0.23
C LEU A 113 6.65 -12.82 -0.59
N ALA A 114 7.60 -12.62 -1.51
CA ALA A 114 8.58 -13.64 -1.86
C ALA A 114 9.50 -14.02 -0.70
N VAL A 115 9.98 -13.04 0.09
CA VAL A 115 10.77 -13.29 1.29
C VAL A 115 9.99 -14.17 2.28
N LEU A 116 8.71 -13.88 2.49
CA LEU A 116 7.83 -14.70 3.34
C LEU A 116 7.68 -16.13 2.81
N HIS A 117 7.49 -16.30 1.49
CA HIS A 117 7.42 -17.62 0.87
C HIS A 117 8.74 -18.38 1.00
N ALA A 118 9.88 -17.73 0.75
CA ALA A 118 11.20 -18.33 0.85
C ALA A 118 11.52 -18.78 2.28
N ALA A 119 11.17 -17.98 3.29
CA ALA A 119 11.31 -18.34 4.70
C ALA A 119 10.45 -19.56 5.07
N ALA A 120 9.29 -19.74 4.42
CA ALA A 120 8.44 -20.92 4.56
C ALA A 120 8.89 -22.14 3.71
N GLY A 121 10.03 -22.06 3.02
CA GLY A 121 10.52 -23.12 2.12
C GLY A 121 9.73 -23.25 0.79
N ARG A 122 8.84 -22.30 0.52
CA ARG A 122 7.95 -22.26 -0.65
C ARG A 122 8.63 -21.56 -1.82
N TYR A 123 9.74 -22.14 -2.29
CA TYR A 123 10.62 -21.47 -3.25
C TYR A 123 9.98 -21.22 -4.63
N ASP A 124 9.02 -22.04 -5.06
CA ASP A 124 8.31 -21.81 -6.33
C ASP A 124 7.39 -20.59 -6.26
N GLU A 125 6.66 -20.41 -5.15
CA GLU A 125 5.84 -19.22 -4.90
C GLU A 125 6.73 -17.97 -4.77
N ALA A 126 7.86 -18.08 -4.06
CA ALA A 126 8.83 -17.00 -3.94
C ALA A 126 9.36 -16.54 -5.30
N ARG A 127 9.72 -17.49 -6.19
CA ARG A 127 10.16 -17.20 -7.55
C ARG A 127 9.12 -16.40 -8.33
N VAL A 128 7.85 -16.86 -8.33
CA VAL A 128 6.76 -16.20 -9.07
C VAL A 128 6.56 -14.76 -8.60
N ALA A 129 6.62 -14.52 -7.29
CA ALA A 129 6.51 -13.19 -6.72
C ALA A 129 7.72 -12.31 -7.10
N LEU A 130 8.95 -12.81 -7.06
CA LEU A 130 10.14 -12.05 -7.47
C LEU A 130 10.14 -11.71 -8.96
N GLU A 131 9.70 -12.64 -9.81
CA GLU A 131 9.51 -12.37 -11.23
C GLU A 131 8.46 -11.28 -11.46
N ALA A 132 7.42 -11.21 -10.63
CA ALA A 132 6.45 -10.10 -10.67
C ALA A 132 7.08 -8.78 -10.24
N ALA A 133 7.88 -8.76 -9.17
CA ALA A 133 8.62 -7.57 -8.74
C ALA A 133 9.56 -7.05 -9.84
N ILE A 134 10.27 -7.94 -10.53
CA ILE A 134 11.19 -7.59 -11.62
C ILE A 134 10.43 -7.14 -12.88
N ARG A 135 9.26 -7.71 -13.17
CA ARG A 135 8.39 -7.20 -14.25
C ARG A 135 7.93 -5.77 -13.98
N ALA A 136 7.58 -5.46 -12.73
CA ALA A 136 7.17 -4.13 -12.31
C ALA A 136 8.35 -3.13 -12.33
N ASN A 137 9.54 -3.56 -11.90
CA ASN A 137 10.76 -2.76 -11.97
C ASN A 137 11.97 -3.62 -12.38
N PRO A 138 12.37 -3.61 -13.68
CA PRO A 138 13.50 -4.40 -14.17
C PRO A 138 14.86 -4.06 -13.55
N SER A 139 15.00 -2.90 -12.91
CA SER A 139 16.24 -2.47 -12.23
C SER A 139 16.21 -2.70 -10.72
N TYR A 140 15.24 -3.45 -10.20
CA TYR A 140 15.12 -3.70 -8.77
C TYR A 140 16.16 -4.73 -8.29
N ALA A 141 17.35 -4.23 -7.96
CA ALA A 141 18.52 -5.05 -7.61
C ALA A 141 18.24 -6.05 -6.47
N VAL A 142 17.51 -5.61 -5.43
CA VAL A 142 17.16 -6.47 -4.28
C VAL A 142 16.31 -7.68 -4.71
N ALA A 143 15.35 -7.48 -5.64
CA ALA A 143 14.55 -8.59 -6.14
C ALA A 143 15.36 -9.55 -7.03
N LEU A 144 16.33 -9.03 -7.80
CA LEU A 144 17.24 -9.86 -8.60
C LEU A 144 18.17 -10.71 -7.70
N GLU A 145 18.69 -10.13 -6.63
CA GLU A 145 19.48 -10.83 -5.62
C GLU A 145 18.67 -11.95 -4.96
N ASN A 146 17.49 -11.61 -4.42
CA ASN A 146 16.57 -12.58 -3.82
C ASN A 146 16.17 -13.70 -4.80
N LEU A 147 16.03 -13.39 -6.09
CA LEU A 147 15.71 -14.37 -7.12
C LEU A 147 16.89 -15.34 -7.34
N GLY A 148 18.12 -14.84 -7.31
CA GLY A 148 19.33 -15.66 -7.32
C GLY A 148 19.37 -16.66 -6.15
N ASP A 149 19.09 -16.18 -4.94
CA ASP A 149 19.03 -17.03 -3.73
C ASP A 149 17.94 -18.10 -3.83
N VAL A 150 16.76 -17.72 -4.32
CA VAL A 150 15.66 -18.65 -4.58
C VAL A 150 16.06 -19.70 -5.62
N TYR A 151 16.75 -19.32 -6.70
CA TYR A 151 17.26 -20.28 -7.68
C TYR A 151 18.30 -21.25 -7.10
N ALA A 152 19.20 -20.77 -6.25
CA ALA A 152 20.14 -21.61 -5.53
C ALA A 152 19.41 -22.66 -4.66
N ARG A 153 18.37 -22.26 -3.92
CA ARG A 153 17.53 -23.17 -3.12
C ARG A 153 16.78 -24.19 -3.99
N LEU A 154 16.22 -23.76 -5.12
CA LEU A 154 15.53 -24.65 -6.08
C LEU A 154 16.49 -25.68 -6.70
N ALA A 155 17.69 -25.26 -7.05
CA ALA A 155 18.74 -26.15 -7.55
C ALA A 155 19.15 -27.18 -6.49
N GLN A 156 19.39 -26.73 -5.25
CA GLN A 156 19.70 -27.62 -4.12
C GLN A 156 18.60 -28.67 -3.91
N ARG A 157 17.33 -28.25 -3.85
CA ARG A 157 16.17 -29.15 -3.69
C ARG A 157 16.13 -30.22 -4.78
N SER A 158 16.37 -29.83 -6.02
CA SER A 158 16.36 -30.73 -7.17
C SER A 158 17.52 -31.73 -7.13
N TRP A 159 18.73 -31.28 -6.77
CA TRP A 159 19.90 -32.15 -6.64
C TRP A 159 19.79 -33.12 -5.46
N LEU A 160 19.24 -32.69 -4.32
CA LEU A 160 18.96 -33.58 -3.19
C LEU A 160 17.96 -34.67 -3.59
N ARG A 161 16.91 -34.30 -4.34
CA ARG A 161 15.95 -35.29 -4.86
C ARG A 161 16.60 -36.27 -5.83
N ALA A 162 17.45 -35.78 -6.73
CA ALA A 162 18.20 -36.63 -7.65
C ALA A 162 19.15 -37.58 -6.90
N GLN A 163 19.81 -37.10 -5.84
CA GLN A 163 20.71 -37.91 -5.02
C GLN A 163 19.95 -39.07 -4.37
N GLN A 164 18.76 -38.83 -3.82
CA GLN A 164 17.93 -39.89 -3.22
C GLN A 164 17.59 -41.03 -4.21
N ILE A 165 17.48 -40.72 -5.50
CA ILE A 165 17.16 -41.67 -6.57
C ILE A 165 18.43 -42.36 -7.08
N ASP A 166 19.51 -41.59 -7.27
CA ASP A 166 20.79 -42.01 -7.83
C ASP A 166 21.92 -41.72 -6.83
N ASN A 167 21.94 -42.47 -5.73
CA ASN A 167 22.85 -42.27 -4.60
C ASN A 167 24.34 -42.42 -4.98
N GLY A 168 24.63 -43.08 -6.11
CA GLY A 168 25.98 -43.31 -6.60
C GLY A 168 26.54 -42.22 -7.51
N ASN A 169 25.77 -41.17 -7.83
CA ASN A 169 26.16 -40.17 -8.82
C ASN A 169 27.27 -39.23 -8.32
N PRO A 170 28.52 -39.36 -8.80
CA PRO A 170 29.62 -38.54 -8.29
C PRO A 170 29.51 -37.07 -8.71
N ARG A 171 28.62 -36.73 -9.66
CA ARG A 171 28.44 -35.37 -10.16
C ARG A 171 27.61 -34.48 -9.21
N LEU A 172 26.87 -35.07 -8.27
CA LEU A 172 25.96 -34.33 -7.38
C LEU A 172 26.67 -33.73 -6.17
N ALA A 173 27.62 -34.45 -5.58
CA ALA A 173 28.36 -34.00 -4.40
C ALA A 173 29.03 -32.62 -4.54
N PRO A 174 29.80 -32.31 -5.61
CA PRO A 174 30.41 -30.99 -5.77
C PRO A 174 29.37 -29.88 -5.97
N LYS A 175 28.26 -30.15 -6.67
CA LYS A 175 27.17 -29.19 -6.89
C LYS A 175 26.47 -28.81 -5.58
N LEU A 176 26.14 -29.82 -4.76
CA LEU A 176 25.54 -29.64 -3.45
C LEU A 176 26.46 -28.85 -2.51
N LYS A 177 27.77 -29.17 -2.51
CA LYS A 177 28.76 -28.42 -1.72
C LYS A 177 28.86 -26.96 -2.16
N ALA A 178 28.89 -26.69 -3.46
CA ALA A 178 28.99 -25.34 -3.99
C ALA A 178 27.77 -24.48 -3.59
N VAL A 179 26.55 -24.99 -3.81
CA VAL A 179 25.34 -24.24 -3.46
C VAL A 179 25.16 -24.07 -1.95
N GLN A 180 25.58 -25.05 -1.16
CA GLN A 180 25.58 -24.90 0.30
C GLN A 180 26.49 -23.74 0.73
N GLY A 181 27.65 -23.56 0.08
CA GLY A 181 28.52 -22.42 0.35
C GLY A 181 27.93 -21.05 -0.01
N LEU A 182 27.10 -20.98 -1.05
CA LEU A 182 26.39 -19.74 -1.43
C LEU A 182 25.29 -19.37 -0.42
N LEU A 183 24.64 -20.37 0.16
CA LEU A 183 23.46 -20.19 1.04
C LEU A 183 23.81 -19.96 2.52
N VAL A 184 25.08 -20.11 2.89
CA VAL A 184 25.57 -19.78 4.23
C VAL A 184 25.99 -18.31 4.19
N ALA A 185 25.30 -17.45 4.95
CA ALA A 185 25.68 -16.05 5.06
C ALA A 185 27.16 -15.94 5.48
N PRO A 186 27.94 -15.00 4.91
CA PRO A 186 29.31 -14.81 5.35
C PRO A 186 29.32 -14.56 6.86
N ALA A 187 30.19 -15.26 7.60
CA ALA A 187 30.36 -15.04 9.02
C ALA A 187 30.66 -13.54 9.23
N THR A 188 29.78 -12.82 9.92
CA THR A 188 30.03 -11.44 10.30
C THR A 188 31.28 -11.42 11.19
N PRO A 189 32.36 -10.73 10.81
CA PRO A 189 33.48 -10.53 11.72
C PRO A 189 32.99 -9.69 12.90
N ASN A 190 33.31 -10.12 14.13
CA ASN A 190 33.09 -9.36 15.37
C ASN A 190 33.84 -8.03 15.35
#